data_AF-A0A7V2ELF0-F1
#
_entry.id   AF-A0A7V2ELF0-F1
#
_cell.length_a   1.000
_cell.length_b   1.000
_cell.length_c   1.000
_cell.angle_alpha   90.00
_cell.angle_beta   90.00
_cell.angle_gamma   90.00
#
_symmetry.space_group_name_H-M   'P 1'
#
loop_
_entity.id
_entity.type
_entity.pdbx_description
1 polymer ?
#
loop_
_entity_poly.entity_id
_entity_poly.type
_entity_poly.pdbx_seq_one_letter_code
_entity_poly.pdbx_strand_id
1 'polypeptide(L)'
;MNEENLQSSFFEKNVSLGVDIESIERFKEMISRFKRSTLKRIYTETELKYCFSKINPAPSLAARFAFKEAAFKALSPLGERIYHRQVEINNSSSGAPQARFVSEELNSKYLLKVTLSHSRHDAIAFVAAIKRDDS
;
A
#
# COMPACT_ATOMS: atom_id res chain seq x y z
N MET A 1 -4.74 -26.52 25.38
CA MET A 1 -4.20 -26.06 24.08
C MET A 1 -2.98 -25.23 24.40
N ASN A 2 -1.84 -25.56 23.81
CA ASN A 2 -0.53 -25.03 24.23
C ASN A 2 -0.30 -23.65 23.60
N GLU A 3 0.52 -22.78 24.18
CA GLU A 3 0.76 -21.41 23.69
C GLU A 3 1.23 -21.36 22.23
N GLU A 4 2.04 -22.32 21.77
CA GLU A 4 2.47 -22.45 20.36
C GLU A 4 1.31 -22.71 19.40
N ASN A 5 0.30 -23.50 19.81
CA ASN A 5 -0.90 -23.75 19.01
C ASN A 5 -1.81 -22.52 18.97
N LEU A 6 -1.85 -21.73 20.05
CA LEU A 6 -2.57 -20.46 20.08
C LEU A 6 -1.93 -19.43 19.14
N GLN A 7 -0.60 -19.28 19.21
CA GLN A 7 0.12 -18.34 18.33
C GLN A 7 0.00 -18.74 16.86
N SER A 8 0.14 -20.03 16.53
CA SER A 8 -0.03 -20.51 15.16
C SER A 8 -1.45 -20.25 14.64
N SER A 9 -2.49 -20.55 15.42
CA SER A 9 -3.88 -20.24 15.05
C SER A 9 -4.16 -18.74 14.94
N PHE A 10 -3.45 -17.89 15.67
CA PHE A 10 -3.57 -16.43 15.56
C PHE A 10 -3.00 -15.96 14.22
N PHE A 11 -1.77 -16.37 13.89
CA PHE A 11 -1.13 -15.98 12.64
C PHE A 11 -1.95 -16.43 11.41
N GLU A 12 -2.47 -17.66 11.43
CA GLU A 12 -3.29 -18.19 10.32
C GLU A 12 -4.59 -17.42 10.07
N LYS A 13 -5.17 -16.80 11.11
CA LYS A 13 -6.46 -16.10 11.00
C LYS A 13 -6.34 -14.59 10.86
N ASN A 14 -5.27 -14.00 11.38
CA ASN A 14 -5.13 -12.55 11.49
C ASN A 14 -4.03 -11.95 10.60
N VAL A 15 -3.19 -12.77 9.96
CA VAL A 15 -2.12 -12.26 9.08
C VAL A 15 -2.32 -12.73 7.65
N SER A 16 -2.19 -11.78 6.72
CA SER A 16 -2.30 -12.04 5.29
C SER A 16 -1.30 -11.20 4.51
N LEU A 17 -1.02 -11.63 3.28
CA LEU A 17 0.00 -11.05 2.44
C LEU A 17 -0.59 -10.62 1.11
N GLY A 18 0.00 -9.58 0.53
CA GLY A 18 -0.32 -9.10 -0.81
C GLY A 18 0.93 -8.63 -1.51
N VAL A 19 1.01 -8.92 -2.81
CA VAL A 19 2.08 -8.46 -3.69
C VAL A 19 1.49 -7.96 -4.99
N ASP A 20 2.10 -6.92 -5.52
CA ASP A 20 1.76 -6.39 -6.83
C ASP A 20 2.97 -5.77 -7.50
N ILE A 21 3.00 -5.84 -8.83
CA ILE A 21 4.07 -5.30 -9.66
C ILE A 21 3.48 -4.49 -10.81
N GLU A 22 4.08 -3.34 -11.07
CA GLU A 22 3.59 -2.37 -12.04
C GLU A 22 4.68 -1.90 -12.99
N SER A 23 4.33 -1.78 -14.27
CA SER A 23 5.23 -1.23 -15.29
C SER A 23 5.33 0.28 -15.16
N ILE A 24 6.53 0.78 -14.89
CA ILE A 24 6.81 2.23 -14.77
C ILE A 24 6.47 2.97 -16.08
N GLU A 25 6.59 2.32 -17.23
CA GLU A 25 6.27 2.92 -18.53
C GLU A 25 4.79 3.29 -18.63
N ARG A 26 3.88 2.44 -18.13
CA ARG A 26 2.44 2.77 -18.04
C ARG A 26 2.20 4.06 -17.28
N PHE A 27 2.98 4.34 -16.23
CA PHE A 27 2.85 5.56 -15.44
C PHE A 27 3.44 6.79 -16.13
N LYS A 28 4.50 6.64 -16.92
CA LYS A 28 5.01 7.73 -17.78
C LYS A 28 3.97 8.13 -18.82
N GLU A 29 3.42 7.14 -19.52
CA GLU A 29 2.32 7.36 -20.46
C GLU A 29 1.13 7.98 -19.75
N MET A 30 0.78 7.48 -18.56
CA MET A 30 -0.36 7.99 -17.79
C MET A 30 -0.19 9.47 -17.43
N ILE A 31 1.01 9.88 -17.00
CA ILE A 31 1.31 11.29 -16.68
C ILE A 31 1.23 12.17 -17.92
N SER A 32 1.68 11.68 -19.07
CA SER A 32 1.65 12.44 -20.33
C SER A 32 0.24 12.58 -20.93
N ARG A 33 -0.62 11.57 -20.75
CA ARG A 33 -1.93 11.47 -21.42
C ARG A 33 -3.11 11.88 -20.55
N PHE A 34 -3.08 11.65 -19.24
CA PHE A 34 -4.23 11.90 -18.38
C PHE A 34 -4.14 13.23 -17.63
N LYS A 35 -5.30 13.87 -17.48
CA LYS A 35 -5.45 15.04 -16.62
C LYS A 35 -5.14 14.64 -15.17
N ARG A 36 -4.53 15.57 -14.42
CA ARG A 36 -4.24 15.42 -12.98
C ARG A 36 -5.46 14.98 -12.15
N SER A 37 -6.68 15.24 -12.62
CA SER A 37 -7.94 14.77 -12.03
C SER A 37 -8.09 13.24 -11.97
N THR A 38 -7.54 12.49 -12.92
CA THR A 38 -7.58 11.02 -12.90
C THR A 38 -6.71 10.46 -11.77
N LEU A 39 -5.51 11.03 -11.60
CA LEU A 39 -4.60 10.65 -10.51
C LEU A 39 -5.21 10.92 -9.13
N LYS A 40 -5.97 12.02 -8.99
CA LYS A 40 -6.68 12.34 -7.73
C LYS A 40 -7.75 11.33 -7.32
N ARG A 41 -8.16 10.41 -8.20
CA ARG A 41 -9.08 9.30 -7.85
C ARG A 41 -8.34 8.13 -7.18
N ILE A 42 -7.04 8.02 -7.41
CA ILE A 42 -6.22 6.89 -6.98
C ILE A 42 -5.35 7.28 -5.78
N TYR A 43 -4.72 8.46 -5.85
CA TYR A 43 -3.74 8.90 -4.88
C TYR A 43 -4.32 9.94 -3.91
N THR A 44 -3.77 9.98 -2.70
CA THR A 44 -4.03 11.09 -1.77
C THR A 44 -3.25 12.34 -2.20
N GLU A 45 -3.64 13.50 -1.70
CA GLU A 45 -2.92 14.75 -2.00
C GLU A 45 -1.47 14.70 -1.45
N THR A 46 -1.26 14.05 -0.31
CA THR A 46 0.07 13.82 0.28
C THR A 46 0.96 13.00 -0.65
N GLU A 47 0.43 11.90 -1.19
CA GLU A 47 1.16 11.04 -2.13
C GLU A 47 1.49 11.78 -3.43
N LEU A 48 0.53 12.52 -3.98
CA LEU A 48 0.74 13.31 -5.19
C LEU A 48 1.81 14.36 -4.96
N LYS A 49 1.75 15.10 -3.84
CA LYS A 49 2.76 16.10 -3.47
C LYS A 49 4.15 15.46 -3.39
N TYR A 50 4.27 14.29 -2.76
CA TYR A 50 5.53 13.56 -2.70
C TYR A 50 6.03 13.16 -4.10
N CYS A 51 5.20 12.48 -4.90
CA CYS A 51 5.63 11.93 -6.19
C CYS A 51 6.06 13.03 -7.15
N PHE A 52 5.28 14.11 -7.24
CA PHE A 52 5.57 15.25 -8.11
C PHE A 52 6.70 16.16 -7.60
N SER A 53 7.24 15.93 -6.39
CA SER A 53 8.47 16.60 -5.95
C SER A 53 9.74 15.94 -6.49
N LYS A 54 9.64 14.74 -7.06
CA LYS A 54 10.76 14.02 -7.69
C LYS A 54 10.98 14.51 -9.12
N ILE A 55 12.23 14.48 -9.59
CA ILE A 55 12.60 14.79 -10.98
C ILE A 55 11.81 13.90 -11.95
N ASN A 56 11.71 12.61 -11.65
CA ASN A 56 10.87 11.66 -12.38
C ASN A 56 9.78 11.11 -11.44
N PRO A 57 8.52 11.53 -11.58
CA PRO A 57 7.42 11.07 -10.73
C PRO A 57 6.96 9.63 -11.04
N ALA A 58 7.21 9.10 -12.24
CA ALA A 58 6.63 7.84 -12.69
C ALA A 58 6.99 6.62 -11.82
N PRO A 59 8.26 6.39 -11.42
CA PRO A 59 8.61 5.29 -10.52
C PRO A 59 7.91 5.40 -9.16
N SER A 60 7.81 6.62 -8.61
CA SER A 60 7.17 6.86 -7.30
C SER A 60 5.65 6.66 -7.34
N LEU A 61 5.00 7.00 -8.45
CA LEU A 61 3.58 6.74 -8.68
C LEU A 61 3.33 5.24 -8.87
N ALA A 62 4.13 4.57 -9.71
CA ALA A 62 4.02 3.13 -9.95
C ALA A 62 4.16 2.33 -8.64
N ALA A 63 5.17 2.63 -7.82
CA ALA A 63 5.38 1.97 -6.53
C ALA A 63 4.19 2.15 -5.56
N ARG A 64 3.56 3.33 -5.56
CA ARG A 64 2.37 3.60 -4.73
C ARG A 64 1.11 2.95 -5.27
N PHE A 65 1.00 2.80 -6.58
CA PHE A 65 -0.08 2.03 -7.20
C PHE A 65 0.04 0.55 -6.83
N ALA A 66 1.23 -0.04 -7.04
CA ALA A 66 1.53 -1.40 -6.63
C ALA A 66 1.24 -1.62 -5.13
N PHE A 67 1.58 -0.65 -4.27
CA PHE A 67 1.21 -0.70 -2.86
C PHE A 67 -0.29 -0.78 -2.63
N LYS A 68 -1.09 0.05 -3.32
CA LYS A 68 -2.55 0.08 -3.14
C LYS A 68 -3.18 -1.24 -3.55
N GLU A 69 -2.73 -1.83 -4.66
CA GLU A 69 -3.17 -3.15 -5.12
C GLU A 69 -2.71 -4.26 -4.17
N ALA A 70 -1.45 -4.23 -3.71
CA ALA A 70 -0.93 -5.17 -2.72
C ALA A 70 -1.69 -5.08 -1.39
N ALA A 71 -2.04 -3.87 -0.93
CA ALA A 71 -2.84 -3.67 0.28
C ALA A 71 -4.26 -4.21 0.12
N PHE A 72 -4.91 -3.98 -1.04
CA PHE A 72 -6.21 -4.56 -1.35
C PHE A 72 -6.17 -6.10 -1.32
N LYS A 73 -5.15 -6.70 -1.93
CA LYS A 73 -4.93 -8.16 -1.93
C LYS A 73 -4.67 -8.72 -0.54
N ALA A 74 -3.89 -8.00 0.28
CA ALA A 74 -3.62 -8.41 1.65
C ALA A 74 -4.88 -8.33 2.53
N LEU A 75 -5.69 -7.28 2.39
CA LEU A 75 -6.88 -7.09 3.25
C LEU A 75 -8.06 -7.99 2.88
N SER A 76 -8.18 -8.38 1.61
CA SER A 76 -9.32 -9.17 1.12
C SER A 76 -9.52 -10.50 1.87
N PRO A 77 -8.48 -11.33 2.12
CA PRO A 77 -8.59 -12.53 2.94
C PRO A 77 -9.03 -12.28 4.40
N LEU A 78 -8.82 -11.08 4.94
CA LEU A 78 -9.24 -10.69 6.29
C LEU A 78 -10.67 -10.14 6.32
N GLY A 79 -11.37 -10.15 5.19
CA GLY A 79 -12.76 -9.69 5.06
C GLY A 79 -12.91 -8.18 4.87
N GLU A 80 -11.81 -7.44 4.66
CA GLU A 80 -11.81 -5.99 4.50
C GLU A 80 -11.62 -5.60 3.03
N ARG A 81 -12.41 -4.61 2.58
CA ARG A 81 -12.31 -4.06 1.22
C ARG A 81 -12.08 -2.57 1.28
N ILE A 82 -11.03 -2.12 0.58
CA ILE A 82 -10.63 -0.72 0.56
C ILE A 82 -10.61 -0.14 -0.86
N TYR A 83 -10.86 1.15 -0.95
CA TYR A 83 -10.58 1.96 -2.13
C TYR A 83 -9.15 2.52 -2.08
N HIS A 84 -8.59 2.81 -3.25
CA HIS A 84 -7.21 3.28 -3.40
C HIS A 84 -6.84 4.47 -2.51
N ARG A 85 -7.77 5.41 -2.27
CA ARG A 85 -7.52 6.60 -1.44
C ARG A 85 -7.68 6.37 0.06
N GLN A 86 -8.11 5.18 0.49
CA GLN A 86 -8.22 4.86 1.91
C GLN A 86 -6.90 4.40 2.52
N VAL A 87 -5.88 4.13 1.69
CA VAL A 87 -4.52 3.79 2.12
C VAL A 87 -3.50 4.68 1.44
N GLU A 88 -2.45 5.02 2.16
CA GLU A 88 -1.34 5.82 1.63
C GLU A 88 -0.01 5.43 2.26
N ILE A 89 1.08 5.80 1.56
CA ILE A 89 2.43 5.72 2.10
C ILE A 89 2.89 7.11 2.52
N ASN A 90 3.20 7.24 3.81
CA ASN A 90 3.97 8.35 4.35
C ASN A 90 5.42 7.93 4.50
N ASN A 91 6.35 8.74 3.99
CA ASN A 91 7.77 8.54 4.25
C ASN A 91 8.08 9.16 5.62
N SER A 92 8.61 8.37 6.55
CA SER A 92 9.10 8.89 7.82
C SER A 92 10.36 9.75 7.60
N SER A 93 10.78 10.47 8.64
CA SER A 93 12.08 11.16 8.67
C SER A 93 13.28 10.23 8.45
N SER A 94 13.14 8.94 8.73
CA SER A 94 14.16 7.91 8.46
C SER A 94 14.18 7.39 7.02
N GLY A 95 13.26 7.85 6.17
CA GLY A 95 13.17 7.46 4.76
C GLY A 95 12.46 6.13 4.50
N ALA A 96 12.17 5.34 5.55
CA ALA A 96 11.42 4.10 5.43
C ALA A 96 9.93 4.39 5.08
N PRO A 97 9.34 3.63 4.13
CA PRO A 97 7.93 3.79 3.81
C PRO A 97 7.05 3.27 4.96
N GLN A 98 6.10 4.09 5.41
CA GLN A 98 5.09 3.70 6.38
C GLN A 98 3.72 3.70 5.70
N ALA A 99 3.12 2.51 5.60
CA ALA A 99 1.74 2.36 5.16
C ALA A 99 0.78 2.74 6.28
N ARG A 100 -0.27 3.48 5.96
CA ARG A 100 -1.37 3.77 6.88
C ARG A 100 -2.70 3.85 6.17
N PHE A 101 -3.77 3.67 6.92
CA PHE A 101 -5.09 4.05 6.47
C PHE A 101 -5.33 5.54 6.70
N VAL A 102 -6.15 6.14 5.85
CA VAL A 102 -6.65 7.51 6.04
C VAL A 102 -7.72 7.56 7.13
N SER A 103 -8.46 6.46 7.34
CA SER A 103 -9.45 6.32 8.42
C SER A 103 -8.79 5.79 9.69
N GLU A 104 -9.03 6.45 10.83
CA GLU A 104 -8.59 5.98 12.14
C GLU A 104 -9.26 4.65 12.54
N GLU A 105 -10.48 4.40 12.09
CA GLU A 105 -11.16 3.12 12.33
C GLU A 105 -10.42 1.93 11.71
N LEU A 106 -9.88 2.10 10.49
CA LEU A 106 -9.09 1.05 9.86
C LEU A 106 -7.70 0.92 10.51
N ASN A 107 -7.11 2.03 10.97
CA ASN A 107 -5.85 1.99 11.73
C ASN A 107 -6.00 1.30 13.10
N SER A 108 -7.19 1.34 13.72
CA SER A 108 -7.45 0.64 14.98
C SER A 108 -7.71 -0.85 14.79
N LYS A 109 -8.22 -1.26 13.62
CA LYS A 109 -8.52 -2.66 13.27
C LYS A 109 -7.36 -3.40 12.60
N TYR A 110 -6.56 -2.70 11.81
CA TYR A 110 -5.51 -3.32 10.99
C TYR A 110 -4.18 -2.57 11.09
N LEU A 111 -3.09 -3.33 11.01
CA LEU A 111 -1.74 -2.80 10.82
C LEU A 111 -1.21 -3.27 9.47
N LEU A 112 -0.68 -2.34 8.68
CA LEU A 112 0.01 -2.64 7.44
C LEU A 112 1.52 -2.50 7.62
N LYS A 113 2.28 -3.50 7.17
CA LYS A 113 3.72 -3.40 6.94
C LYS A 113 3.96 -3.45 5.45
N VAL A 114 4.84 -2.59 4.94
CA VAL A 114 5.11 -2.47 3.51
C VAL A 114 6.61 -2.41 3.26
N THR A 115 7.01 -3.02 2.15
CA THR A 115 8.27 -2.71 1.48
C THR A 115 8.01 -2.43 0.01
N LEU A 116 8.79 -1.51 -0.55
CA LEU A 116 8.73 -1.11 -1.95
C LEU A 116 10.10 -1.31 -2.57
N SER A 117 10.13 -1.76 -3.81
CA SER A 117 11.33 -1.75 -4.64
C SER A 117 10.97 -1.32 -6.05
N HIS A 118 11.93 -0.78 -6.78
CA HIS A 118 11.76 -0.52 -8.20
C HIS A 118 13.06 -0.71 -8.95
N SER A 119 12.94 -1.14 -10.20
CA SER A 119 14.01 -1.22 -11.17
C SER A 119 13.88 -0.05 -12.17
N ARG A 120 14.52 -0.19 -13.34
CA ARG A 120 14.32 0.72 -14.47
C ARG A 120 12.91 0.59 -15.06
N HIS A 121 12.33 -0.60 -15.02
CA HIS A 121 11.12 -0.93 -15.77
C HIS A 121 9.91 -1.18 -14.88
N ASP A 122 10.13 -1.68 -13.67
CA ASP A 122 9.06 -2.18 -12.81
C ASP A 122 9.15 -1.60 -11.41
N ALA A 123 8.00 -1.42 -10.78
CA ALA A 123 7.88 -1.12 -9.36
C ALA A 123 7.07 -2.23 -8.69
N ILE A 124 7.55 -2.74 -7.56
CA ILE A 124 6.92 -3.82 -6.79
C ILE A 124 6.63 -3.35 -5.37
N ALA A 125 5.50 -3.78 -4.84
CA ALA A 125 5.16 -3.61 -3.44
C ALA A 125 4.79 -4.95 -2.80
N PHE A 126 5.26 -5.16 -1.58
CA PHE A 126 4.86 -6.27 -0.75
C PHE A 126 4.25 -5.72 0.54
N VAL A 127 3.07 -6.23 0.88
CA VAL A 127 2.29 -5.80 2.04
C VAL A 127 1.96 -7.00 2.91
N ALA A 128 2.20 -6.87 4.21
CA ALA A 128 1.59 -7.73 5.22
C ALA A 128 0.50 -6.94 5.93
N ALA A 129 -0.71 -7.50 5.99
CA ALA A 129 -1.81 -6.99 6.78
C ALA A 129 -1.99 -7.85 8.02
N ILE A 130 -2.15 -7.19 9.17
CA ILE A 130 -2.34 -7.83 10.47
C ILE A 130 -3.63 -7.28 11.05
N LYS A 131 -4.65 -8.12 11.21
CA LYS A 131 -5.86 -7.80 11.98
C LYS A 131 -5.49 -7.77 13.46
N ARG A 132 -5.86 -6.70 14.15
CA ARG A 132 -5.73 -6.58 15.60
C ARG A 132 -6.89 -7.31 16.25
N ASP A 133 -6.64 -7.97 17.37
CA ASP A 133 -7.73 -8.59 18.14
C ASP A 133 -8.70 -7.51 18.61
N ASP A 134 -9.99 -7.82 18.53
CA ASP A 134 -11.02 -7.04 19.21
C ASP A 134 -10.80 -7.24 20.72
N SER A 135 -10.25 -6.22 21.38
CA SER A 135 -10.15 -6.17 22.85
C SER A 135 -11.54 -6.10 23.49
#